data_AF-A0A842Y900-F1
#
_entry.id   AF-A0A842Y900-F1
#
_cell.length_a   1.000
_cell.length_b   1.000
_cell.length_c   1.000
_cell.angle_alpha   90.00
_cell.angle_beta   90.00
_cell.angle_gamma   90.00
#
_symmetry.space_group_name_H-M   'P 1'
#
loop_
_entity.id
_entity.type
_entity.pdbx_description
1 polymer ?
#
loop_
_entity_poly.entity_id
_entity_poly.type
_entity_poly.pdbx_seq_one_letter_code
_entity_poly.pdbx_strand_id
1 'polypeptide(L)' 'MEITTVAIGIYSVIIAVAFAFWLWMLIDCLQRPTERFSNGDEYDKLIWCLAIFFVHFIGAVLYYYLVKRKDSG' A
#
# COMPACT_ATOMS: atom_id res chain seq x y z
N MET A 1 -15.55 -31.14 -6.60
CA MET A 1 -14.07 -31.14 -6.65
C MET A 1 -13.56 -30.15 -7.70
N GLU A 2 -14.16 -30.08 -8.89
CA GLU A 2 -13.81 -29.13 -9.97
C GLU A 2 -13.93 -27.64 -9.55
N ILE A 3 -15.10 -27.23 -9.03
CA ILE A 3 -15.39 -25.81 -8.71
C ILE A 3 -14.49 -25.26 -7.60
N THR A 4 -14.17 -26.08 -6.59
CA THR A 4 -13.32 -25.68 -5.46
C THR A 4 -11.89 -25.39 -5.90
N THR A 5 -11.35 -26.17 -6.84
CA THR A 5 -9.98 -25.95 -7.36
C THR A 5 -9.90 -24.67 -8.19
N VAL A 6 -10.89 -24.42 -9.04
CA VAL A 6 -10.97 -23.16 -9.82
C VAL A 6 -11.12 -21.96 -8.89
N ALA A 7 -11.97 -22.06 -7.86
CA ALA A 7 -12.14 -21.00 -6.87
C ALA A 7 -10.85 -20.68 -6.10
N ILE A 8 -10.07 -21.70 -5.71
CA ILE A 8 -8.77 -21.53 -5.06
C ILE A 8 -7.77 -20.84 -6.00
N GLY A 9 -7.73 -21.23 -7.28
CA GLY A 9 -6.88 -20.60 -8.29
C GLY A 9 -7.20 -19.12 -8.50
N ILE A 10 -8.48 -18.75 -8.55
CA ILE A 10 -8.89 -17.34 -8.66
C ILE A 10 -8.53 -16.57 -7.39
N TYR A 11 -8.81 -17.16 -6.22
CA TYR A 11 -8.54 -16.53 -4.92
C TYR A 11 -7.04 -16.26 -4.71
N SER A 12 -6.17 -17.19 -5.10
CA SER A 12 -4.72 -17.01 -4.97
C SER A 12 -4.18 -15.89 -5.86
N VAL A 13 -4.70 -15.75 -7.09
CA VAL A 13 -4.34 -14.65 -8.00
C VAL A 13 -4.77 -13.30 -7.42
N ILE A 14 -5.98 -13.20 -6.87
CA ILE A 14 -6.46 -11.96 -6.26
C ILE A 14 -5.57 -11.56 -5.09
N ILE A 15 -5.21 -12.51 -4.21
CA ILE A 15 -4.30 -12.24 -3.09
C ILE A 15 -2.93 -11.80 -3.60
N ALA A 16 -2.37 -12.48 -4.61
CA ALA A 16 -1.07 -12.15 -5.16
C ALA A 16 -1.03 -10.71 -5.71
N VAL A 17 -2.07 -10.30 -6.43
CA VAL A 17 -2.18 -8.92 -6.95
C VAL A 17 -2.36 -7.91 -5.81
N ALA A 18 -3.22 -8.20 -4.83
CA ALA A 18 -3.41 -7.33 -3.67
C ALA A 18 -2.11 -7.17 -2.85
N PHE A 19 -1.34 -8.25 -2.70
CA PHE A 19 -0.06 -8.25 -2.01
C PHE A 19 1.03 -7.52 -2.79
N ALA A 20 1.10 -7.72 -4.12
CA ALA A 20 1.99 -6.97 -4.99
C ALA A 20 1.69 -5.46 -4.96
N PHE A 21 0.40 -5.08 -4.99
CA PHE A 21 -0.02 -3.69 -4.84
C PHE A 21 0.38 -3.11 -3.48
N TRP A 22 0.15 -3.85 -2.40
CA TRP A 22 0.56 -3.44 -1.06
C TRP A 22 2.07 -3.21 -0.95
N LEU A 23 2.88 -4.15 -1.43
CA LEU A 23 4.34 -4.03 -1.46
C LEU A 23 4.78 -2.84 -2.30
N TRP A 24 4.17 -2.63 -3.47
CA TRP A 24 4.51 -1.51 -4.32
C TRP A 24 4.26 -0.17 -3.61
N MET A 25 3.17 -0.04 -2.86
CA MET A 25 2.89 1.17 -2.06
C MET A 25 3.85 1.34 -0.89
N LEU A 26 4.28 0.26 -0.26
CA LEU A 26 5.30 0.31 0.78
C LEU A 26 6.63 0.82 0.18
N ILE A 27 7.05 0.27 -0.97
CA ILE A 27 8.26 0.71 -1.68
C ILE A 27 8.16 2.18 -2.10
N ASP A 28 7.02 2.61 -2.64
CA ASP A 28 6.74 4.01 -3.00
C ASP A 28 6.89 4.92 -1.76
N CYS A 29 6.30 4.54 -0.62
CA CYS A 29 6.44 5.27 0.64
C CYS A 29 7.88 5.37 1.13
N LEU A 30 8.68 4.30 0.98
CA LEU A 30 10.10 4.27 1.36
C LEU A 30 10.99 5.06 0.39
N GLN A 31 10.71 5.04 -0.90
CA GLN A 31 11.47 5.78 -1.91
C GLN A 31 11.12 7.27 -1.96
N ARG A 32 9.93 7.65 -1.49
CA ARG A 32 9.50 9.05 -1.44
C ARG A 32 10.40 9.85 -0.48
N PRO A 33 10.99 10.97 -0.94
CA PRO A 33 11.80 11.82 -0.09
C PRO A 33 10.91 12.55 0.94
N THR A 34 11.42 12.67 2.17
CA THR A 34 10.72 13.27 3.33
C THR A 34 10.32 14.73 3.09
N GLU A 35 11.05 15.46 2.24
CA GLU A 35 10.77 16.85 1.86
C GLU A 35 9.46 17.04 1.08
N ARG A 36 8.90 15.97 0.48
CA ARG A 36 7.60 16.00 -0.22
C ARG A 36 6.41 15.74 0.69
N PHE A 37 6.65 15.40 1.95
CA PHE A 37 5.56 15.36 2.92
C PHE A 37 5.31 16.78 3.38
N SER A 38 4.09 17.28 3.14
CA SER A 38 3.68 18.68 3.37
C SER A 38 3.96 19.22 4.79
N ASN A 39 4.21 18.34 5.76
CA ASN A 39 4.52 18.72 7.14
C ASN A 39 6.04 18.78 7.45
N GLY A 40 6.93 18.39 6.52
CA GLY A 40 8.38 18.46 6.72
C GLY A 40 8.96 17.54 7.81
N ASP A 41 8.12 16.78 8.51
CA ASP A 41 8.54 15.92 9.62
C ASP A 41 8.97 14.54 9.13
N GLU A 42 10.16 14.12 9.56
CA GLU A 42 10.72 12.78 9.28
C GLU A 42 9.81 11.65 9.78
N TYR A 43 8.99 11.94 10.79
CA TYR A 43 8.04 11.02 11.39
C TYR A 43 6.82 10.70 10.51
N ASP A 44 6.40 11.59 9.61
CA ASP A 44 5.23 11.34 8.75
C ASP A 44 5.48 10.14 7.83
N LYS A 45 6.69 10.05 7.27
CA LYS A 45 7.12 8.90 6.47
C LYS A 45 7.10 7.62 7.30
N LEU A 46 7.58 7.70 8.55
CA LEU A 46 7.61 6.55 9.46
C LEU A 46 6.20 6.09 9.83
N ILE A 47 5.30 7.02 10.16
CA ILE A 47 3.87 6.75 10.46
C ILE A 47 3.21 6.05 9.28
N TRP A 48 3.39 6.55 8.06
CA TRP A 48 2.77 5.97 6.87
C TRP A 48 3.36 4.61 6.53
N CYS A 49 4.69 4.44 6.65
CA CYS A 49 5.34 3.15 6.49
C CYS A 49 4.77 2.12 7.47
N LEU A 50 4.64 2.49 8.75
CA LEU A 50 4.12 1.62 9.80
C LEU A 50 2.62 1.32 9.60
N ALA A 51 1.84 2.30 9.17
CA ALA A 51 0.42 2.12 8.85
C ALA A 51 0.22 1.17 7.65
N ILE A 52 1.00 1.32 6.58
CA ILE A 52 0.98 0.38 5.45
C ILE A 52 1.41 -1.01 5.93
N PHE A 53 2.44 -1.09 6.76
CA PHE A 53 2.97 -2.37 7.26
C PHE A 53 1.97 -3.15 8.14
N PHE A 54 1.34 -2.50 9.12
CA PHE A 54 0.40 -3.17 10.03
C PHE A 54 -0.98 -3.40 9.40
N VAL A 55 -1.48 -2.43 8.64
CA VAL A 55 -2.86 -2.46 8.10
C VAL A 55 -2.92 -3.08 6.69
N HIS A 56 -1.79 -3.51 6.14
CA HIS A 56 -1.66 -4.18 4.85
C HIS A 56 -2.38 -3.41 3.71
N PHE A 57 -3.27 -4.09 2.98
CA PHE A 57 -3.97 -3.55 1.82
C PHE A 57 -4.74 -2.25 2.15
N ILE A 58 -5.39 -2.19 3.31
CA ILE A 58 -6.14 -1.00 3.74
C ILE A 58 -5.17 0.18 3.95
N GLY A 59 -4.02 -0.06 4.57
CA GLY A 59 -2.98 0.97 4.74
C GLY A 59 -2.44 1.50 3.41
N ALA A 60 -2.21 0.61 2.44
CA ALA A 60 -1.80 0.98 1.08
C ALA A 60 -2.84 1.86 0.35
N VAL A 61 -4.13 1.53 0.47
CA VAL A 61 -5.22 2.32 -0.12
C VAL A 61 -5.32 3.70 0.55
N LEU A 62 -5.21 3.76 1.88
CA LEU A 62 -5.23 5.04 2.61
C LEU A 62 -4.04 5.92 2.24
N TYR A 63 -2.82 5.36 2.16
CA TYR A 63 -1.64 6.09 1.71
C TYR A 63 -1.83 6.65 0.30
N TYR A 64 -2.41 5.88 -0.61
CA TYR A 64 -2.70 6.35 -1.97
C TYR A 64 -3.57 7.62 -1.97
N TYR A 65 -4.69 7.57 -1.26
CA TYR A 65 -5.69 8.64 -1.28
C TYR A 65 -5.25 9.88 -0.48
N LEU A 66 -4.58 9.67 0.66
CA LEU A 66 -4.26 10.74 1.60
C LEU A 66 -2.89 11.37 1.34
N VAL A 67 -1.90 10.58 0.90
CA VAL A 67 -0.54 11.07 0.62
C VAL A 67 -0.34 11.29 -0.88
N LYS A 68 -0.43 10.21 -1.67
CA LYS A 68 -0.05 10.27 -3.10
C LYS A 68 -0.96 11.20 -3.91
N ARG A 69 -2.27 11.22 -3.63
CA ARG A 69 -3.23 12.10 -4.31
C ARG A 69 -3.11 13.57 -3.88
N LYS A 70 -2.76 13.83 -2.63
CA LYS A 70 -2.60 15.20 -2.09
C LYS A 70 -1.38 15.91 -2.67
N ASP A 71 -0.38 15.16 -3.13
CA ASP A 71 0.83 15.69 -3.77
C ASP A 71 0.62 16.10 -5.25
N SER A 72 -0.55 15.80 -5.82
CA SER A 72 -0.90 16.08 -7.24
C SER A 72 -1.94 17.20 -7.41
N GLY A 73 -2.39 17.82 -6.33
CA GLY A 73 -3.32 18.97 -6.34
C GLY A 73 -2.71 20.15 -5.64
#